data_AF-A0A554JGU9-F1
#
_entry.id   AF-A0A554JGU9-F1
#
_cell.length_a   1.000
_cell.length_b   1.000
_cell.length_c   1.000
_cell.angle_alpha   90.00
_cell.angle_beta   90.00
_cell.angle_gamma   90.00
#
_symmetry.space_group_name_H-M   'P 1'
#
loop_
_entity.id
_entity.type
_entity.pdbx_description
1 polymer ?
#
loop_
_entity_poly.entity_id
_entity_poly.type
_entity_poly.pdbx_seq_one_letter_code
_entity_poly.pdbx_strand_id
1 'polypeptide(L)'
;MRQQSKVRNEKSIQLGSLLRGARKNKGASLKKIAETEFLVSSAYLSYVENGYCLPGDVLCHEFARVYSLSYDVLIKMVKEARSARNLVC
;
A
#
# COMPACT_ATOMS: atom_id res chain seq x y z
N MET A 1 -25.89 5.48 -9.21
CA MET A 1 -24.46 5.41 -9.54
C MET A 1 -23.90 4.09 -9.00
N ARG A 2 -23.62 3.09 -9.86
CA ARG A 2 -22.98 1.84 -9.43
C ARG A 2 -21.54 2.17 -9.04
N GLN A 3 -21.23 2.15 -7.75
CA GLN A 3 -19.84 2.09 -7.30
C GLN A 3 -19.27 0.78 -7.85
N GLN A 4 -18.37 0.86 -8.82
CA GLN A 4 -17.56 -0.29 -9.21
C GLN A 4 -16.74 -0.64 -7.98
N SER A 5 -17.15 -1.66 -7.25
CA SER A 5 -16.36 -2.29 -6.21
C SER A 5 -15.07 -2.77 -6.87
N LYS A 6 -13.99 -1.98 -6.80
CA LYS A 6 -12.65 -2.42 -7.23
C LYS A 6 -12.34 -3.66 -6.38
N VAL A 7 -12.54 -4.84 -6.97
CA VAL A 7 -12.32 -6.11 -6.28
C VAL A 7 -10.84 -6.14 -5.90
N ARG A 8 -10.60 -6.14 -4.59
CA ARG A 8 -9.25 -6.28 -4.04
C ARG A 8 -8.85 -7.73 -4.25
N ASN A 9 -7.74 -7.97 -4.94
CA ASN A 9 -7.18 -9.31 -5.03
C ASN A 9 -6.35 -9.63 -3.78
N GLU A 10 -6.11 -10.92 -3.54
CA GLU A 10 -5.38 -11.41 -2.37
C GLU A 10 -4.00 -10.76 -2.24
N LYS A 11 -3.26 -10.62 -3.34
CA LYS A 11 -1.92 -10.00 -3.36
C LYS A 11 -1.94 -8.54 -2.89
N SER A 12 -2.95 -7.77 -3.30
CA SER A 12 -3.13 -6.39 -2.85
C SER A 12 -3.49 -6.30 -1.36
N ILE A 13 -4.24 -7.27 -0.84
CA ILE A 13 -4.57 -7.36 0.60
C ILE A 13 -3.33 -7.74 1.41
N GLN A 14 -2.51 -8.68 0.92
CA GLN A 14 -1.26 -9.09 1.57
C GLN A 14 -0.27 -7.92 1.65
N LEU A 15 -0.08 -7.17 0.55
CA LEU A 15 0.75 -5.96 0.54
C LEU A 15 0.23 -4.90 1.53
N GLY A 16 -1.07 -4.61 1.49
CA GLY A 16 -1.68 -3.64 2.40
C GLY A 16 -1.51 -4.04 3.88
N SER A 17 -1.73 -5.32 4.18
CA SER A 17 -1.52 -5.90 5.51
C SER A 17 -0.08 -5.77 6.00
N LEU A 18 0.91 -6.00 5.12
CA LEU A 18 2.33 -5.82 5.43
C LEU A 18 2.63 -4.37 5.81
N LEU A 19 2.20 -3.41 4.97
CA LEU A 19 2.45 -1.98 5.20
C LEU A 19 1.78 -1.50 6.49
N ARG A 20 0.53 -1.93 6.72
CA ARG A 20 -0.20 -1.63 7.95
C ARG A 20 0.49 -2.20 9.19
N GLY A 21 1.00 -3.43 9.09
CA GLY A 21 1.76 -4.07 10.16
C GLY A 21 3.03 -3.29 10.47
N ALA A 22 3.80 -2.91 9.46
CA ALA A 22 5.02 -2.14 9.63
C ALA A 22 4.76 -0.77 10.27
N ARG A 23 3.70 -0.07 9.86
CA ARG A 23 3.28 1.18 10.51
C ARG A 23 2.94 0.99 11.98
N LYS A 24 2.15 -0.03 12.30
CA LYS A 24 1.77 -0.34 13.69
C LYS A 24 2.97 -0.69 14.55
N ASN A 25 3.94 -1.42 14.02
CA ASN A 25 5.18 -1.76 14.72
C ASN A 25 6.01 -0.51 15.07
N LYS A 26 5.92 0.55 14.26
CA LYS A 26 6.51 1.86 14.59
C LYS A 26 5.68 2.69 15.59
N GLY A 27 4.53 2.21 16.04
CA GLY A 27 3.63 2.97 16.92
C GLY A 27 3.00 4.21 16.26
N ALA A 28 3.07 4.33 14.93
CA ALA A 28 2.65 5.53 14.23
C ALA A 28 1.15 5.50 13.88
N SER A 29 0.45 6.60 14.13
CA SER A 29 -0.91 6.77 13.61
C SER A 29 -0.87 7.00 12.10
N LEU A 30 -1.93 6.56 11.41
CA LEU A 30 -2.03 6.69 9.97
C LEU A 30 -1.98 8.15 9.52
N LYS A 31 -2.67 9.04 10.25
CA LYS A 31 -2.66 10.49 10.00
C LYS A 31 -1.25 11.06 10.14
N LYS A 32 -0.57 10.76 11.25
CA LYS A 32 0.76 11.28 11.54
C LYS A 32 1.74 10.91 10.42
N ILE A 33 1.78 9.64 10.03
CA ILE A 33 2.76 9.18 9.06
C ILE A 33 2.46 9.66 7.64
N ALA A 34 1.18 9.76 7.27
CA ALA A 34 0.77 10.29 5.97
C ALA A 34 1.21 11.76 5.81
N GLU A 35 1.03 12.57 6.84
CA GLU A 35 1.35 14.01 6.82
C GLU A 35 2.84 14.31 7.02
N THR A 36 3.57 13.47 7.77
CA THR A 36 4.96 13.79 8.14
C THR A 36 6.02 13.07 7.33
N GLU A 37 5.78 11.81 6.95
CA GLU A 37 6.79 11.00 6.25
C GLU A 37 6.51 10.91 4.75
N PHE A 38 5.25 10.71 4.38
CA PHE A 38 4.88 10.42 2.99
C PHE A 38 4.32 11.63 2.22
N LEU A 39 3.94 12.70 2.93
CA LEU A 39 3.30 13.89 2.35
C LEU A 39 2.08 13.57 1.46
N VAL A 40 1.30 12.56 1.86
CA VAL A 40 0.07 12.13 1.17
C VAL A 40 -1.14 12.27 2.08
N SER A 41 -2.35 12.19 1.52
CA SER A 41 -3.55 12.17 2.33
C SER A 41 -3.67 10.87 3.13
N SER A 42 -4.16 10.98 4.37
CA SER A 42 -4.47 9.83 5.21
C SER A 42 -5.52 8.90 4.56
N ALA A 43 -6.46 9.47 3.81
CA ALA A 43 -7.40 8.69 3.01
C ALA A 43 -6.67 7.81 1.98
N TYR A 44 -5.74 8.37 1.21
CA TYR A 44 -4.97 7.61 0.24
C TYR A 44 -4.15 6.49 0.88
N LEU A 45 -3.45 6.79 1.98
CA LEU A 45 -2.66 5.78 2.70
C LEU A 45 -3.55 4.65 3.26
N SER A 46 -4.75 4.99 3.74
CA SER A 46 -5.75 3.99 4.16
C SER A 46 -6.19 3.10 2.99
N TYR A 47 -6.38 3.67 1.80
CA TYR A 47 -6.73 2.87 0.62
C TYR A 47 -5.60 1.91 0.22
N VAL A 48 -4.34 2.33 0.37
CA VAL A 48 -3.17 1.46 0.15
C VAL A 48 -3.09 0.35 1.19
N GLU A 49 -3.17 0.68 2.48
CA GLU A 49 -3.12 -0.30 3.58
C GLU A 49 -4.26 -1.31 3.56
N ASN A 50 -5.41 -0.94 3.00
CA ASN A 50 -6.54 -1.84 2.82
C ASN A 50 -6.56 -2.58 1.47
N GLY A 51 -5.54 -2.38 0.61
CA GLY A 51 -5.40 -3.07 -0.67
C GLY A 51 -6.27 -2.53 -1.81
N TYR A 52 -7.00 -1.43 -1.61
CA TYR A 52 -7.82 -0.80 -2.65
C TYR A 52 -6.96 -0.09 -3.71
N CYS A 53 -5.82 0.47 -3.31
CA CYS A 53 -4.88 1.13 -4.20
C CYS A 53 -3.51 0.45 -4.11
N LEU A 54 -2.77 0.45 -5.22
CA LEU A 54 -1.37 0.06 -5.21
C LEU A 54 -0.52 1.34 -5.22
N PRO A 55 0.53 1.41 -4.40
CA PRO A 55 1.44 2.54 -4.42
C PRO A 55 2.25 2.57 -5.72
N GLY A 56 2.64 3.77 -6.14
CA GLY A 56 3.62 3.94 -7.22
C GLY A 56 5.05 3.70 -6.73
N ASP A 57 6.00 3.63 -7.67
CA ASP A 57 7.38 3.24 -7.40
C ASP A 57 8.09 4.22 -6.44
N VAL A 58 7.83 5.53 -6.58
CA VAL A 58 8.35 6.57 -5.68
C VAL A 58 7.87 6.36 -4.25
N LEU A 59 6.58 6.07 -4.06
CA LEU A 59 6.04 5.83 -2.72
C LEU A 59 6.51 4.50 -2.14
N CYS A 60 6.80 3.49 -2.98
CA CYS A 60 7.44 2.25 -2.52
C CYS A 60 8.83 2.49 -1.96
N HIS A 61 9.58 3.43 -2.56
CA HIS A 61 10.89 3.82 -2.05
C HIS A 61 10.77 4.48 -0.68
N GLU A 62 9.80 5.38 -0.50
CA GLU A 62 9.52 5.96 0.81
C GLU A 62 9.06 4.91 1.83
N PHE A 63 8.22 3.95 1.44
CA PHE A 63 7.87 2.85 2.35
C PHE A 63 9.07 2.03 2.77
N ALA A 64 9.99 1.72 1.85
CA ALA A 64 11.23 1.02 2.18
C ALA A 64 12.05 1.80 3.22
N ARG A 65 12.24 3.11 3.00
CA ARG A 65 12.98 4.00 3.91
C ARG A 65 12.32 4.12 5.28
N VAL A 66 11.02 4.43 5.30
CA VAL A 66 10.28 4.75 6.53
C VAL A 66 9.99 3.48 7.33
N TYR A 67 9.63 2.38 6.69
CA TYR A 67 9.30 1.13 7.37
C TYR A 67 10.47 0.17 7.52
N SER A 68 11.66 0.55 7.06
CA SER A 68 12.85 -0.32 7.05
C SER A 68 12.58 -1.66 6.37
N LEU A 69 11.81 -1.61 5.27
CA LEU A 69 11.47 -2.75 4.43
C LEU A 69 12.39 -2.78 3.20
N SER A 70 12.57 -3.96 2.60
CA SER A 70 13.29 -4.08 1.33
C SER A 70 12.46 -3.50 0.18
N TYR A 71 13.04 -2.55 -0.55
CA TYR A 71 12.41 -1.95 -1.74
C TYR A 71 12.13 -3.00 -2.83
N ASP A 72 13.08 -3.90 -3.07
CA ASP A 72 12.94 -4.95 -4.10
C ASP A 72 11.75 -5.88 -3.80
N VAL A 73 11.57 -6.23 -2.52
CA VAL A 73 10.43 -7.04 -2.07
C VAL A 73 9.12 -6.27 -2.29
N LEU A 74 9.07 -4.99 -1.90
CA LEU A 74 7.87 -4.16 -2.08
C LEU A 74 7.49 -4.03 -3.55
N ILE A 75 8.45 -3.73 -4.43
CA ILE A 75 8.20 -3.60 -5.87
C ILE A 75 7.75 -4.92 -6.48
N LYS A 76 8.36 -6.05 -6.08
CA LYS A 76 7.93 -7.37 -6.52
C LYS A 76 6.47 -7.63 -6.13
N MET A 77 6.10 -7.36 -4.87
CA MET A 77 4.72 -7.52 -4.40
C MET A 77 3.73 -6.60 -5.13
N VAL A 78 4.11 -5.34 -5.40
CA VAL A 78 3.29 -4.41 -6.17
C VAL A 78 3.08 -4.90 -7.61
N LYS A 79 4.13 -5.41 -8.26
CA LYS A 79 4.04 -6.00 -9.61
C LYS A 79 3.14 -7.23 -9.61
N GLU A 80 3.30 -8.16 -8.67
CA GLU A 80 2.42 -9.32 -8.51
C GLU A 80 0.96 -8.89 -8.32
N ALA A 81 0.72 -7.91 -7.44
CA ALA A 81 -0.63 -7.41 -7.18
C ALA A 81 -1.24 -6.69 -8.39
N ARG A 82 -0.42 -6.01 -9.20
CA ARG A 82 -0.85 -5.36 -10.45
C ARG A 82 -1.20 -6.39 -11.52
N SER A 83 -0.36 -7.40 -11.72
CA SER A 83 -0.65 -8.52 -12.65
C SER A 83 -1.93 -9.26 -12.25
N ALA A 84 -2.14 -9.48 -10.95
CA ALA A 84 -3.36 -10.11 -10.44
C ALA A 84 -4.63 -9.24 -10.60
N ARG A 85 -4.53 -7.93 -10.85
CA ARG A 85 -5.69 -7.09 -11.20
C ARG A 85 -6.06 -7.21 -12.68
N ASN A 86 -5.07 -7.45 -13.53
CA ASN A 86 -5.25 -7.54 -14.98
C ASN A 86 -5.75 -8.93 -15.44
N LEU A 87 -5.73 -9.93 -14.55
CA LEU A 87 -6.21 -11.30 -14.81
C LEU A 87 -7.71 -11.48 -14.53
N VAL A 88 -8.44 -10.41 -14.18
CA VAL A 88 -9.90 -10.43 -14.13
C VAL A 88 -10.41 -10.01 -15.51
N CYS A 89 -10.25 -10.90 -16.48
CA CYS A 89 -10.93 -10.86 -17.78
C CYS A 89 -11.76 -12.14 -17.94
#